data_AF-A0A2V8APB5-F1
#
_entry.id   AF-A0A2V8APB5-F1
#
_cell.length_a   1.000
_cell.length_b   1.000
_cell.length_c   1.000
_cell.angle_alpha   90.00
_cell.angle_beta   90.00
_cell.angle_gamma   90.00
#
_symmetry.space_group_name_H-M   'P 1'
#
loop_
_entity.id
_entity.type
_entity.pdbx_description
1 polymer ?
#
loop_
_entity_poly.entity_id
_entity_poly.type
_entity_poly.pdbx_seq_one_letter_code
_entity_poly.pdbx_strand_id
1 'polypeptide(L)'
;MKPLSGRDFARLVERRGWRLLRISGSHHIYGKSGSVARLSIPIHGNRSLKIGLLRHPAKLAEIPDEEFNNPSAALFARMSDEAALLSGNG
;
A
#
# COMPACT_ATOMS: atom_id res chain seq x y z
N MET A 1 15.73 6.29 -0.76
CA MET A 1 14.74 5.32 -1.29
C MET A 1 13.45 6.07 -1.62
N LYS A 2 12.61 5.57 -2.52
CA LYS A 2 11.45 6.29 -3.05
C LYS A 2 10.13 5.62 -2.62
N PRO A 3 9.11 6.39 -2.18
CA PRO A 3 7.78 5.85 -1.96
C PRO A 3 7.16 5.27 -3.23
N LEU A 4 6.13 4.44 -3.05
CA LEU A 4 5.37 3.86 -4.14
C LEU A 4 4.72 4.93 -5.04
N SER A 5 4.56 4.57 -6.31
CA SER A 5 3.65 5.27 -7.20
C SER A 5 2.20 5.06 -6.76
N GLY A 6 1.29 5.93 -7.17
CA GLY A 6 -0.14 5.72 -6.94
C GLY A 6 -0.65 4.41 -7.54
N ARG A 7 -0.09 4.00 -8.68
CA ARG A 7 -0.41 2.72 -9.34
C ARG A 7 0.01 1.51 -8.49
N ASP A 8 1.21 1.54 -7.92
CA ASP A 8 1.69 0.42 -7.11
C ASP A 8 1.00 0.36 -5.75
N PHE A 9 0.68 1.52 -5.17
CA PHE A 9 -0.13 1.58 -3.96
C PHE A 9 -1.57 1.10 -4.20
N ALA A 10 -2.18 1.42 -5.35
CA ALA A 10 -3.46 0.86 -5.77
C ALA A 10 -3.44 -0.68 -5.83
N ARG A 11 -2.41 -1.26 -6.49
CA ARG A 11 -2.22 -2.72 -6.52
C ARG A 11 -2.06 -3.32 -5.12
N LEU A 12 -1.36 -2.60 -4.22
CA LEU A 12 -1.15 -3.04 -2.85
C LEU A 12 -2.45 -3.12 -2.06
N VAL A 13 -3.35 -2.13 -2.18
CA VAL A 13 -4.66 -2.17 -1.51
C VAL A 13 -5.59 -3.19 -2.15
N GLU A 14 -5.53 -3.39 -3.48
CA GLU A 14 -6.34 -4.40 -4.19
C GLU A 14 -6.05 -5.82 -3.70
N ARG A 15 -4.78 -6.15 -3.42
CA ARG A 15 -4.38 -7.43 -2.80
C ARG A 15 -4.94 -7.62 -1.39
N ARG A 16 -5.31 -6.53 -0.70
CA ARG A 16 -5.93 -6.53 0.64
C ARG A 16 -7.46 -6.51 0.61
N GLY A 17 -8.05 -6.79 -0.55
CA GLY A 17 -9.49 -6.89 -0.72
C GLY A 17 -10.20 -5.55 -0.97
N TRP A 18 -9.46 -4.46 -1.17
CA TRP A 18 -10.05 -3.23 -1.68
C TRP A 18 -10.41 -3.40 -3.16
N ARG A 19 -11.49 -2.74 -3.58
CA ARG A 19 -12.05 -2.80 -4.93
C ARG A 19 -12.27 -1.38 -5.43
N LEU A 20 -11.88 -1.14 -6.68
CA LEU A 20 -12.12 0.14 -7.34
C LEU A 20 -13.62 0.34 -7.53
N LEU A 21 -14.15 1.47 -7.04
CA LEU A 21 -15.56 1.81 -7.14
C LEU A 21 -15.81 2.85 -8.23
N ARG A 22 -14.96 3.86 -8.32
CA ARG A 22 -15.05 4.91 -9.34
C ARG A 22 -13.70 5.58 -9.59
N ILE A 23 -13.58 6.23 -10.73
CA ILE A 23 -12.47 7.12 -11.07
C ILE A 23 -13.03 8.52 -11.32
N SER A 24 -12.39 9.54 -10.73
CA SER A 24 -12.71 10.96 -10.95
C SER A 24 -11.42 11.73 -11.19
N GLY A 25 -11.13 12.05 -12.46
CA GLY A 25 -9.83 12.58 -12.85
C GLY A 25 -8.71 11.58 -12.51
N SER A 26 -7.68 12.02 -11.79
CA SER A 26 -6.60 11.13 -11.34
C SER A 26 -6.96 10.29 -10.11
N HIS A 27 -8.04 10.62 -9.39
CA HIS A 27 -8.38 9.96 -8.15
C HIS A 27 -9.13 8.66 -8.40
N HIS A 28 -8.50 7.56 -7.97
CA HIS A 28 -9.10 6.24 -7.96
C HIS A 28 -9.68 5.99 -6.57
N ILE A 29 -10.99 5.76 -6.51
CA ILE A 29 -11.73 5.63 -5.25
C ILE A 29 -12.00 4.15 -5.00
N TYR A 30 -11.52 3.64 -3.85
CA TYR A 30 -11.66 2.24 -3.46
C TYR A 30 -12.59 2.06 -2.26
N GLY A 31 -13.25 0.92 -2.21
CA GLY A 31 -14.02 0.43 -1.06
C GLY A 31 -13.71 -1.04 -0.75
N LYS A 32 -14.08 -1.49 0.44
CA LYS A 32 -13.92 -2.88 0.88
C LYS A 32 -15.21 -3.35 1.53
N SER A 33 -15.65 -4.58 1.23
CA SER A 33 -16.86 -5.15 1.85
C SER A 33 -16.71 -5.17 3.38
N GLY A 34 -17.76 -4.85 4.11
CA GLY A 34 -17.73 -4.73 5.57
C GLY A 34 -16.99 -3.51 6.11
N SER A 35 -16.48 -2.61 5.25
CA SER A 35 -15.84 -1.35 5.65
C SER A 35 -16.61 -0.16 5.10
N VAL A 36 -16.87 0.82 5.97
CA VAL A 36 -17.46 2.12 5.60
C VAL A 36 -16.44 3.08 5.00
N ALA A 37 -15.15 2.77 5.15
CA ALA A 37 -14.07 3.64 4.68
C ALA A 37 -13.98 3.68 3.14
N ARG A 38 -13.47 4.80 2.64
CA ARG A 38 -13.14 5.02 1.23
C ARG A 38 -11.71 5.48 1.10
N LEU A 39 -10.95 4.83 0.24
CA LEU A 39 -9.59 5.29 -0.10
C LEU A 39 -9.68 6.15 -1.36
N SER A 40 -9.04 7.31 -1.33
CA SER A 40 -8.83 8.12 -2.52
C SER A 40 -7.33 8.09 -2.86
N ILE A 41 -6.97 7.44 -3.96
CA ILE A 41 -5.58 7.26 -4.39
C ILE A 41 -5.35 8.06 -5.67
N PRO A 42 -4.50 9.11 -5.65
CA PRO A 42 -4.16 9.84 -6.87
C PRO A 42 -3.21 9.03 -7.75
N ILE A 43 -3.56 8.80 -9.02
CA ILE A 43 -2.71 8.09 -9.98
C ILE A 43 -2.35 9.02 -11.14
N HIS A 44 -1.08 9.41 -11.21
CA HIS A 44 -0.51 10.28 -12.25
C HIS A 44 0.63 9.58 -13.01
N GLY A 45 0.30 8.46 -13.65
CA GLY A 45 1.29 7.60 -14.33
C GLY A 45 2.12 6.77 -13.34
N ASN A 46 3.43 6.63 -13.59
CA ASN A 46 4.36 5.86 -12.76
C ASN A 46 5.19 6.73 -11.80
N ARG A 47 4.76 7.97 -11.54
CA ARG A 47 5.47 8.86 -10.60
C ARG A 47 5.17 8.46 -9.16
N SER A 48 6.22 8.38 -8.34
CA SER A 48 6.10 8.22 -6.89
C SER A 48 5.25 9.34 -6.30
N LEU A 49 4.38 8.99 -5.35
CA LEU A 49 3.64 9.96 -4.57
C LEU A 49 4.48 10.45 -3.40
N LYS A 50 4.23 11.68 -2.94
CA LYS A 50 4.78 12.15 -1.67
C LYS A 50 4.22 11.29 -0.54
N ILE A 51 5.07 10.92 0.43
CA ILE A 51 4.69 10.06 1.55
C ILE A 51 3.43 10.55 2.30
N GLY A 52 3.28 11.87 2.47
CA GLY A 52 2.13 12.47 3.13
C GLY A 52 0.78 12.19 2.43
N LEU A 53 0.79 12.00 1.10
CA LEU A 53 -0.41 11.64 0.34
C LEU A 53 -0.78 10.15 0.51
N LEU A 54 0.19 9.30 0.82
CA LEU A 54 0.00 7.87 1.00
C LEU A 54 -0.37 7.48 2.44
N ARG A 55 0.09 8.23 3.44
CA ARG A 55 -0.11 7.91 4.86
C ARG A 55 -1.58 7.76 5.26
N HIS A 56 -2.43 8.69 4.84
CA HIS A 56 -3.85 8.61 5.20
C HIS A 56 -4.55 7.37 4.62
N PRO A 57 -4.50 7.11 3.30
CA PRO A 57 -5.10 5.90 2.76
C PRO A 57 -4.39 4.61 3.24
N ALA A 58 -3.09 4.64 3.53
CA ALA A 58 -2.36 3.51 4.11
C ALA A 58 -2.88 3.16 5.51
N LYS A 59 -3.09 4.16 6.37
CA LYS A 59 -3.69 3.98 7.70
C LYS A 59 -5.08 3.35 7.63
N LEU A 60 -5.93 3.84 6.72
CA LEU A 60 -7.27 3.28 6.51
C LEU A 60 -7.23 1.84 5.96
N ALA A 61 -6.19 1.50 5.21
CA ALA A 61 -5.98 0.18 4.63
C ALA A 61 -5.14 -0.75 5.52
N GLU A 62 -4.79 -0.32 6.75
CA GLU A 62 -3.96 -1.07 7.71
C GLU A 62 -2.61 -1.50 7.10
N ILE A 63 -1.98 -0.58 6.36
CA ILE A 63 -0.69 -0.78 5.69
C ILE A 63 0.40 -0.06 6.49
N PRO A 64 1.43 -0.77 6.97
CA PRO A 64 2.59 -0.16 7.63
C PRO A 64 3.35 0.81 6.73
N ASP A 65 3.96 1.84 7.33
CA ASP A 65 4.68 2.90 6.61
C ASP A 65 5.82 2.33 5.73
N GLU A 66 6.51 1.29 6.21
CA GLU A 66 7.63 0.64 5.55
C GLU A 66 7.23 0.05 4.20
N GLU A 67 6.01 -0.49 4.09
CA GLU A 67 5.57 -1.22 2.90
C GLU A 67 5.30 -0.31 1.70
N PHE A 68 4.98 0.97 1.93
CA PHE A 68 4.77 1.93 0.85
C PHE A 68 5.84 3.02 0.75
N ASN A 69 6.58 3.29 1.83
CA ASN A 69 7.67 4.27 1.84
C ASN A 69 9.02 3.65 1.46
N ASN A 70 9.21 2.37 1.78
CA ASN A 70 10.46 1.65 1.55
C ASN A 70 10.24 0.17 1.19
N PRO A 71 9.61 -0.12 0.04
CA PRO A 71 9.17 -1.47 -0.30
C PRO A 71 10.30 -2.49 -0.42
N SER A 72 11.51 -2.09 -0.85
CA SER A 72 12.66 -3.00 -0.91
C SER A 72 13.15 -3.38 0.48
N ALA A 73 13.21 -2.44 1.44
CA ALA A 73 13.57 -2.78 2.82
C ALA A 73 12.47 -3.63 3.49
N ALA A 74 11.20 -3.36 3.19
CA ALA A 74 10.10 -4.19 3.68
C ALA A 74 10.18 -5.64 3.15
N LEU A 75 10.60 -5.83 1.90
CA LEU A 75 10.85 -7.16 1.34
C LEU A 75 12.00 -7.88 2.07
N PHE A 76 13.13 -7.19 2.27
CA PHE A 76 14.27 -7.78 3.01
C PHE A 76 13.91 -8.12 4.46
N ALA A 77 13.18 -7.24 5.17
CA ALA A 77 12.72 -7.53 6.52
C ALA A 77 11.83 -8.78 6.56
N ARG A 78 10.86 -8.89 5.64
CA ARG A 78 9.99 -10.08 5.54
C ARG A 78 10.78 -11.36 5.23
N MET A 79 11.75 -11.30 4.32
CA MET A 79 12.60 -12.45 4.00
C MET A 79 13.45 -12.88 5.19
N SER A 80 13.96 -11.93 5.98
CA SER A 80 14.73 -12.21 7.20
C SER A 80 13.86 -12.81 8.30
N ASP A 81 12.65 -12.26 8.54
CA ASP A 81 11.70 -12.80 9.52
C ASP A 81 11.27 -14.22 9.16
N GLU A 82 11.00 -14.48 7.88
CA GLU A 82 10.66 -15.82 7.38
C GLU A 82 11.84 -16.80 7.55
N ALA A 83 13.06 -16.38 7.24
CA ALA A 83 14.26 -17.19 7.47
C ALA A 83 14.49 -17.49 8.97
N ALA A 84 14.22 -16.52 9.86
CA ALA A 84 14.28 -16.72 11.31
C ALA A 84 13.24 -17.74 11.80
N LEU A 85 11.99 -17.64 11.31
CA LEU A 85 10.92 -18.59 11.62
C LEU A 85 11.24 -20.01 11.12
N LEU A 86 11.85 -20.15 9.94
CA LEU A 86 12.21 -21.45 9.36
C LEU A 86 13.45 -22.08 10.02
N SER A 87 14.34 -21.27 10.61
CA SER A 87 15.56 -21.76 11.26
C SER A 87 15.35 -22.19 12.72
N GLY A 88 14.17 -22.00 13.30
CA GLY A 88 13.84 -22.46 14.66
C GLY A 88 14.56 -21.71 15.78
N ASN A 89 15.21 -20.58 15.50
CA ASN A 89 15.92 -19.75 16.48
C ASN A 89 14.98 -18.72 17.14
N GLY A 90 13.92 -19.21 17.81
CA GLY A 90 12.99 -18.41 18.62
C GLY A 90 13.29 -18.47 20.11
#